data_AF-A0A2D4K6R8-F1
#
_entry.id   AF-A0A2D4K6R8-F1
#
_cell.length_a   1.000
_cell.length_b   1.000
_cell.length_c   1.000
_cell.angle_alpha   90.00
_cell.angle_beta   90.00
_cell.angle_gamma   90.00
#
_symmetry.space_group_name_H-M   'P 1'
#
loop_
_entity.id
_entity.type
_entity.pdbx_description
1 polymer ?
#
loop_
_entity_poly.entity_id
_entity_poly.type
_entity_poly.pdbx_seq_one_letter_code
_entity_poly.pdbx_strand_id
1 'polypeptide(L)'
;GVAEMKSAVDYNTCAGVWSQDKWKGRFDVRWIFVKDVPNSQLRHIRLENNENKPVTNSRDTQEVPLEKAKQVLKIIATYKHTTSIFDDFSHYEKRQEEEENVKKERQGRVK
;
A
#
# COMPACT_ATOMS: atom_id res chain seq x y z
N GLY A 1 -0.31 -6.89 0.43
CA GLY A 1 -1.69 -6.88 0.95
C GLY A 1 -2.71 -6.49 -0.10
N VAL A 2 -3.99 -6.37 0.27
CA VAL A 2 -5.13 -5.94 -0.58
C VAL A 2 -6.07 -5.08 0.25
N ALA A 3 -6.58 -3.99 -0.33
CA ALA A 3 -7.57 -3.12 0.29
C ALA A 3 -8.69 -2.77 -0.71
N GLU A 4 -9.87 -2.47 -0.17
CA GLU A 4 -11.04 -2.01 -0.91
C GLU A 4 -11.19 -0.50 -0.74
N MET A 5 -11.35 0.24 -1.84
CA MET A 5 -11.69 1.66 -1.82
C MET A 5 -13.14 1.84 -1.32
N LYS A 6 -13.34 2.68 -0.30
CA LYS A 6 -14.63 2.87 0.39
C LYS A 6 -15.27 4.23 0.16
N SER A 7 -14.54 5.21 -0.36
CA SER A 7 -15.05 6.54 -0.65
C SER A 7 -14.58 7.03 -2.02
N ALA A 8 -15.22 8.09 -2.53
CA ALA A 8 -14.65 8.89 -3.61
C ALA A 8 -13.39 9.64 -3.11
N VAL A 9 -12.60 10.15 -4.06
CA VAL A 9 -11.41 10.96 -3.78
C VAL A 9 -11.83 12.38 -3.39
N ASP A 10 -11.34 12.83 -2.24
CA ASP A 10 -11.34 14.24 -1.85
C ASP A 10 -9.96 14.83 -2.15
N TYR A 11 -9.89 15.76 -3.10
CA TYR A 11 -8.64 16.39 -3.54
C TYR A 11 -8.20 17.59 -2.68
N ASN A 12 -9.08 18.10 -1.81
CA ASN A 12 -8.83 19.31 -1.03
C ASN A 12 -8.15 19.03 0.32
N THR A 13 -8.04 17.76 0.70
CA THR A 13 -7.49 17.35 1.99
C THR A 13 -6.02 16.92 1.86
N CYS A 14 -5.22 17.19 2.87
CA CYS A 14 -3.91 16.56 3.06
C CYS A 14 -3.99 15.65 4.29
N ALA A 15 -3.59 14.39 4.18
CA ALA A 15 -3.69 13.45 5.29
C ALA A 15 -2.69 13.74 6.42
N GLY A 16 -1.57 14.43 6.13
CA GLY A 16 -0.56 14.80 7.13
C GLY A 16 0.27 13.63 7.70
N VAL A 17 -0.03 12.39 7.30
CA VAL A 17 0.64 11.17 7.79
C VAL A 17 1.71 10.64 6.85
N TRP A 18 1.85 11.23 5.66
CA TRP A 18 2.80 10.76 4.66
C TRP A 18 4.22 11.29 4.92
N SER A 19 5.23 10.53 4.52
CA SER A 19 6.63 10.94 4.67
C SER A 19 7.05 12.13 3.79
N GLN A 20 6.26 12.45 2.75
CA GLN A 20 6.50 13.58 1.84
C GLN A 20 5.21 14.36 1.60
N ASP A 21 5.30 15.69 1.58
CA ASP A 21 4.15 16.59 1.40
C ASP A 21 3.62 16.68 -0.04
N LYS A 22 4.16 15.87 -0.97
CA LYS A 22 3.73 15.85 -2.37
C LYS A 22 2.36 15.20 -2.58
N TRP A 23 1.93 14.37 -1.63
CA TRP A 23 0.68 13.61 -1.74
C TRP A 23 -0.50 14.43 -1.23
N LYS A 24 -1.27 14.97 -2.17
CA LYS A 24 -2.51 15.72 -1.92
C LYS A 24 -3.73 14.85 -2.23
N GLY A 25 -4.79 15.09 -1.50
CA GLY A 25 -6.03 14.33 -1.55
C GLY A 25 -6.02 13.07 -0.69
N ARG A 26 -7.20 12.53 -0.44
CA ARG A 26 -7.40 11.25 0.26
C ARG A 26 -8.66 10.55 -0.21
N PHE A 27 -8.71 9.24 0.03
CA PHE A 27 -9.92 8.43 0.00
C PHE A 27 -9.79 7.33 1.04
N ASP A 28 -10.92 6.87 1.55
CA ASP A 28 -10.94 5.83 2.59
C ASP A 28 -10.76 4.47 1.96
N VAL A 29 -10.01 3.61 2.66
CA VAL A 29 -9.80 2.21 2.27
C VAL A 29 -10.08 1.29 3.45
N ARG A 30 -10.49 0.06 3.14
CA ARG A 30 -10.57 -1.04 4.11
C ARG A 30 -9.60 -2.14 3.72
N TRP A 31 -8.60 -2.40 4.57
CA TRP A 31 -7.68 -3.52 4.38
C TRP A 31 -8.42 -4.86 4.52
N ILE A 32 -8.21 -5.76 3.57
CA ILE A 32 -8.81 -7.10 3.54
C ILE A 32 -7.73 -8.15 3.80
N PHE A 33 -6.59 -8.05 3.10
CA PHE A 33 -5.44 -8.93 3.30
C PHE A 33 -4.22 -8.12 3.72
N VAL A 34 -3.64 -8.45 4.86
CA VAL A 34 -2.35 -7.91 5.30
C VAL A 34 -1.40 -9.08 5.47
N LYS A 35 -0.66 -9.37 4.40
CA LYS A 35 0.31 -10.46 4.32
C LYS A 35 1.25 -10.28 3.13
N ASP A 36 2.40 -10.92 3.24
CA ASP A 36 3.40 -10.96 2.18
C ASP A 36 3.17 -12.17 1.26
N VAL A 37 3.21 -11.92 -0.05
CA VAL A 37 3.09 -12.94 -1.09
C VAL A 37 4.24 -12.71 -2.07
N PRO A 38 5.20 -13.65 -2.21
CA PRO A 38 6.33 -13.47 -3.11
C PRO A 38 5.89 -13.30 -4.57
N ASN A 39 6.55 -12.42 -5.32
CA ASN A 39 6.29 -12.18 -6.73
C ASN A 39 6.38 -13.46 -7.60
N SER A 40 7.16 -14.46 -7.18
CA SER A 40 7.24 -15.76 -7.87
C SER A 40 5.88 -16.46 -7.98
N GLN A 41 4.98 -16.23 -7.02
CA GLN A 41 3.61 -16.77 -7.03
C GLN A 41 2.71 -16.06 -8.05
N LEU A 42 3.03 -14.84 -8.49
CA LEU A 42 2.15 -14.00 -9.30
C LEU A 42 2.68 -13.75 -10.72
N ARG A 43 4.00 -13.85 -10.95
CA ARG A 43 4.68 -13.45 -12.20
C ARG A 43 4.21 -14.16 -13.48
N HIS A 44 3.52 -15.30 -13.35
CA HIS A 44 2.99 -16.05 -14.50
C HIS A 44 1.69 -15.43 -15.05
N ILE A 45 1.01 -14.58 -14.25
CA ILE A 45 -0.16 -13.84 -14.68
C ILE A 45 0.32 -12.63 -15.49
N ARG A 46 0.05 -12.66 -16.79
CA ARG A 46 0.38 -11.59 -17.73
C ARG A 46 -0.84 -10.76 -18.08
N LEU A 47 -0.62 -9.45 -18.23
CA LEU A 47 -1.65 -8.46 -18.47
C LEU A 47 -1.65 -8.01 -19.94
N GLU A 48 -2.69 -8.38 -20.67
CA GLU A 48 -2.89 -8.02 -22.07
C GLU A 48 -2.94 -6.51 -22.31
N ASN A 49 -3.47 -5.75 -21.34
CA ASN A 49 -3.55 -4.29 -21.36
C ASN A 49 -2.25 -3.59 -20.92
N ASN A 50 -1.15 -4.34 -20.71
CA ASN A 50 0.15 -3.81 -20.31
C ASN A 50 1.28 -4.54 -21.05
N GLU A 51 1.23 -4.56 -22.38
CA GLU A 51 2.27 -5.16 -23.25
C GLU A 51 2.57 -6.64 -22.91
N ASN A 52 1.57 -7.35 -22.37
CA ASN A 52 1.70 -8.73 -21.90
C ASN A 52 2.80 -8.92 -20.82
N LYS A 53 3.15 -7.84 -20.11
CA LYS A 53 4.09 -7.88 -18.97
C LYS A 53 3.44 -8.62 -17.79
N PRO A 54 4.26 -9.25 -16.92
CA PRO A 54 3.77 -9.82 -15.66
C PRO A 54 3.04 -8.79 -14.80
N VAL A 55 2.00 -9.21 -14.08
CA VAL A 55 1.29 -8.34 -13.12
C VAL A 55 2.21 -7.75 -12.06
N THR A 56 3.30 -8.44 -11.73
CA THR A 56 4.34 -7.99 -10.78
C THR A 56 5.18 -6.81 -11.30
N ASN A 57 5.07 -6.46 -12.58
CA ASN A 57 5.81 -5.38 -13.23
C ASN A 57 4.90 -4.17 -13.56
N SER A 58 3.77 -4.08 -12.87
CA SER A 58 2.79 -3.01 -13.02
C SER A 58 3.29 -1.70 -12.42
N ARG A 59 2.98 -0.56 -13.06
CA ARG A 59 3.15 0.75 -12.46
C ARG A 59 2.00 1.05 -11.50
N ASP A 60 2.16 2.11 -10.71
CA ASP A 60 1.08 2.61 -9.87
C ASP A 60 -0.21 2.83 -10.68
N THR A 61 -1.36 2.51 -10.08
CA THR A 61 -2.70 2.55 -10.67
C THR A 61 -2.97 1.70 -11.94
N GLN A 62 -2.07 0.78 -12.32
CA GLN A 62 -2.32 -0.16 -13.41
C GLN A 62 -3.59 -0.99 -13.17
N GLU A 63 -4.53 -0.93 -14.10
CA GLU A 63 -5.73 -1.75 -14.07
C GLU A 63 -5.40 -3.21 -14.41
N VAL A 64 -5.94 -4.15 -13.63
CA VAL A 64 -5.84 -5.59 -13.88
C VAL A 64 -7.20 -6.06 -14.42
N PRO A 65 -7.29 -6.59 -15.66
CA PRO A 65 -8.54 -7.11 -16.20
C PRO A 65 -9.17 -8.16 -15.28
N LEU A 66 -10.51 -8.17 -15.19
CA LEU A 66 -11.25 -8.93 -14.19
C LEU A 66 -10.84 -10.41 -14.10
N GLU A 67 -10.64 -11.08 -15.24
CA GLU A 67 -10.24 -12.49 -15.27
C GLU A 67 -8.84 -12.73 -14.72
N LYS A 68 -7.92 -11.78 -14.90
CA LYS A 68 -6.57 -11.81 -14.29
C LYS A 68 -6.65 -11.44 -12.80
N ALA A 69 -7.50 -10.47 -12.44
CA ALA A 69 -7.68 -10.03 -11.06
C ALA A 69 -8.22 -11.16 -10.18
N LYS A 70 -9.19 -11.95 -10.67
CA LYS A 70 -9.68 -13.17 -9.98
C LYS A 70 -8.55 -14.15 -9.67
N GLN A 71 -7.62 -14.37 -10.61
CA GLN A 71 -6.47 -15.26 -10.41
C GLN A 71 -5.52 -14.71 -9.34
N VAL A 72 -5.17 -13.42 -9.43
CA VAL A 72 -4.34 -12.73 -8.43
C VAL A 72 -4.95 -12.85 -7.03
N LEU A 73 -6.24 -12.51 -6.89
CA LEU A 73 -6.95 -12.56 -5.62
C LEU A 73 -7.03 -13.99 -5.05
N LYS A 74 -7.26 -15.00 -5.89
CA LYS A 74 -7.27 -16.40 -5.45
C LYS A 74 -5.90 -16.83 -4.89
N ILE A 75 -4.81 -16.45 -5.55
CA ILE A 75 -3.45 -16.74 -5.10
C ILE A 75 -3.18 -16.03 -3.77
N ILE A 76 -3.47 -14.72 -3.71
CA ILE A 76 -3.29 -13.95 -2.48
C ILE A 76 -4.11 -14.59 -1.36
N ALA A 77 -5.40 -14.86 -1.55
CA ALA A 77 -6.26 -15.43 -0.51
C ALA A 77 -5.75 -16.77 0.03
N THR A 78 -5.32 -17.67 -0.85
CA THR A 78 -4.91 -19.05 -0.49
C THR A 78 -3.45 -19.18 -0.04
N TYR A 79 -2.60 -18.18 -0.30
CA TYR A 79 -1.19 -18.23 0.09
C TYR A 79 -1.03 -18.27 1.62
N LYS A 80 -0.33 -19.30 2.09
CA LYS A 80 0.08 -19.49 3.49
C LYS A 80 1.34 -18.67 3.76
N HIS A 81 1.15 -17.39 4.03
CA HIS A 81 2.24 -16.47 4.40
C HIS A 81 2.89 -16.85 5.72
N THR A 82 4.16 -16.50 5.85
CA THR A 82 4.94 -16.60 7.08
C THR A 82 5.31 -15.24 7.65
N THR A 83 5.15 -14.17 6.87
CA THR A 83 5.48 -12.79 7.27
C THR A 83 4.41 -11.80 6.80
N SER A 84 4.32 -10.68 7.51
CA SER A 84 3.53 -9.51 7.13
C SER A 84 4.10 -8.24 7.75
N ILE A 85 3.64 -7.08 7.29
CA ILE A 85 3.97 -5.79 7.91
C ILE A 85 3.58 -5.70 9.40
N PHE A 86 2.66 -6.54 9.89
CA PHE A 86 2.30 -6.55 11.31
C PHE A 86 3.41 -7.10 12.21
N ASP A 87 4.34 -7.89 11.67
CA ASP A 87 5.49 -8.39 12.43
C ASP A 87 6.41 -7.23 12.86
N ASP A 88 6.40 -6.14 12.08
CA ASP A 88 7.17 -4.92 12.32
C ASP A 88 6.31 -3.77 12.90
N PHE A 89 5.08 -4.03 13.34
CA PHE A 89 4.15 -2.96 13.73
C PHE A 89 4.72 -2.06 14.85
N SER A 90 5.28 -2.65 15.91
CA SER A 90 5.91 -1.90 17.01
C SER A 90 7.14 -1.10 16.57
N HIS A 91 7.85 -1.55 15.52
CA HIS A 91 8.96 -0.78 14.95
C HIS A 91 8.46 0.51 14.31
N TYR A 92 7.37 0.45 13.53
CA TYR A 92 6.79 1.62 12.88
C TYR A 92 6.20 2.62 13.87
N GLU A 93 5.48 2.16 14.89
CA GLU A 93 4.96 3.02 15.98
C GLU A 93 6.08 3.81 16.65
N LYS A 94 7.13 3.10 17.11
CA LYS A 94 8.27 3.74 17.78
C LYS A 94 8.95 4.77 16.89
N ARG A 95 9.17 4.45 15.60
CA ARG A 95 9.78 5.37 14.65
C ARG A 95 8.94 6.62 14.43
N GLN A 96 7.61 6.48 14.36
CA GLN A 96 6.72 7.62 14.20
C GLN A 96 6.79 8.54 15.42
N GLU A 97 6.72 7.99 16.63
CA GLU A 97 6.84 8.77 17.87
C GLU A 97 8.16 9.55 17.93
N GLU A 98 9.29 8.90 17.60
CA GLU A 98 10.61 9.53 17.55
C GLU A 98 10.65 10.69 16.52
N GLU A 99 10.15 10.47 15.31
CA GLU A 99 10.12 11.49 14.25
C GLU A 99 9.21 12.68 14.61
N GLU A 100 8.07 12.44 15.26
CA GLU A 100 7.18 13.50 15.76
C GLU A 100 7.83 14.31 16.88
N ASN A 101 8.53 13.67 17.81
CA ASN A 101 9.24 14.35 18.89
C ASN A 101 10.35 15.25 18.33
N VAL A 102 11.14 14.77 17.37
CA VAL A 102 12.17 15.58 16.70
C VAL A 102 11.55 16.78 15.97
N LYS A 103 10.39 16.60 15.31
CA LYS A 103 9.67 17.72 14.68
C LYS A 103 9.22 18.77 15.70
N LYS A 104 8.68 18.35 16.85
CA LYS A 104 8.25 19.24 17.94
C LYS A 104 9.42 20.03 18.53
N GLU A 105 10.55 19.38 18.80
CA GLU A 105 11.76 20.04 19.32
C GLU A 105 12.31 21.11 18.36
N ARG A 106 12.34 20.81 17.06
CA ARG A 106 12.78 21.75 16.03
C ARG A 106 11.87 22.99 15.97
N GLN A 107 10.56 22.81 16.09
CA GLN A 107 9.61 23.93 16.09
C GLN A 107 9.67 24.75 17.39
N GLY A 108 9.96 24.11 18.52
CA GLY A 108 10.16 24.79 19.81
C GLY A 108 11.42 25.65 19.87
N ARG A 109 12.49 25.29 19.15
CA ARG A 109 13.74 26.09 19.08
C ARG A 109 13.67 27.31 18.15
N VAL A 110 12.64 27.41 17.31
CA VAL A 110 12.45 28.52 16.35
C VAL A 110 11.54 29.62 16.92
N LYS A 111 11.02 29.43 18.15
CA LYS A 111 10.34 30.46 18.94
C LYS A 111 11.30 31.04 19.98
#